data_AF-A0A3S4UAH9-F1
#
_entry.id   AF-A0A3S4UAH9-F1
#
_cell.length_a   1.000
_cell.length_b   1.000
_cell.length_c   1.000
_cell.angle_alpha   90.00
_cell.angle_beta   90.00
_cell.angle_gamma   90.00
#
_symmetry.space_group_name_H-M   'P 1'
#
loop_
_entity.id
_entity.type
_entity.pdbx_description
1 polymer ?
#
loop_
_entity_poly.entity_id
_entity_poly.type
_entity_poly.pdbx_seq_one_letter_code
_entity_poly.pdbx_strand_id
1 'polypeptide(L)' 'MIEHQNEHHPHGRKPVTNEDACEVAHFARNFHLTIPEARMLIRQHGDDPSRLEREARKLGYQQ' A
#
# COMPACT_ATOMS: atom_id res chain seq x y z
N MET A 1 -2.83 31.12 -16.62
CA MET A 1 -1.54 30.66 -16.05
C MET A 1 -1.88 30.16 -14.65
N ILE A 2 -2.08 28.87 -14.38
CA ILE A 2 -1.30 27.69 -14.72
C ILE A 2 -2.29 26.56 -15.08
N GLU A 3 -2.25 26.08 -16.32
CA GLU A 3 -2.77 24.75 -16.65
C GLU A 3 -1.62 23.76 -16.40
N HIS A 4 -1.79 22.84 -15.45
CA HIS A 4 -1.09 21.56 -15.44
C HIS A 4 -1.95 20.52 -14.72
N GLN A 5 -2.73 19.79 -15.53
CA GLN A 5 -2.75 18.32 -15.59
C GLN A 5 -2.89 17.57 -14.26
N ASN A 6 -4.05 16.93 -14.05
CA ASN A 6 -4.12 15.48 -14.23
C ASN A 6 -5.58 15.03 -14.04
N GLU A 7 -6.28 14.89 -15.16
CA GLU A 7 -7.49 14.10 -15.25
C GLU A 7 -7.15 12.66 -14.85
N HIS A 8 -7.39 12.30 -13.59
CA HIS A 8 -7.28 10.91 -13.17
C HIS A 8 -8.62 10.47 -12.58
N HIS A 9 -9.58 10.26 -13.47
CA HIS A 9 -10.66 9.34 -13.19
C HIS A 9 -10.22 7.96 -13.68
N PRO A 10 -9.93 7.03 -12.75
CA PRO A 10 -10.38 5.67 -12.97
C PRO A 10 -11.04 5.11 -11.72
N HIS A 11 -12.29 4.69 -11.88
CA HIS A 11 -12.94 3.62 -11.13
C HIS A 11 -12.82 3.64 -9.59
N GLY A 12 -13.81 4.22 -8.90
CA GLY A 12 -14.38 3.66 -7.67
C GLY A 12 -13.47 3.29 -6.48
N ARG A 13 -12.19 3.67 -6.50
CA ARG A 13 -11.23 3.36 -5.44
C ARG A 13 -11.03 4.64 -4.65
N LYS A 14 -11.84 4.75 -3.60
CA LYS A 14 -11.76 5.77 -2.54
C LYS A 14 -10.30 6.19 -2.34
N PRO A 15 -9.98 7.50 -2.34
CA PRO A 15 -8.63 7.95 -2.10
C PRO A 15 -8.19 7.34 -0.77
N VAL A 16 -7.22 6.43 -0.84
CA VAL A 16 -6.40 6.13 0.32
C VAL A 16 -5.81 7.49 0.69
N THR A 17 -6.18 7.96 1.88
CA THR A 17 -5.61 9.16 2.50
C THR A 17 -4.11 9.18 2.21
N ASN A 18 -3.57 10.31 1.73
CA ASN A 18 -2.22 10.36 1.16
C ASN A 18 -1.13 9.82 2.11
N GLU A 19 -1.36 9.90 3.43
CA GLU A 19 -0.53 9.23 4.45
C GLU A 19 -0.55 7.69 4.32
N ASP A 20 -1.72 7.04 4.24
CA ASP A 20 -1.84 5.59 4.02
C ASP A 20 -1.15 5.13 2.74
N ALA A 21 -1.20 5.94 1.67
CA ALA A 21 -0.58 5.58 0.40
C ALA A 21 0.94 5.51 0.48
N CYS A 22 1.55 6.41 1.26
CA CYS A 22 3.00 6.46 1.47
C CYS A 22 3.48 5.25 2.27
N GLU A 23 2.76 4.93 3.35
CA GLU A 23 3.10 3.82 4.25
C GLU A 23 2.92 2.46 3.56
N VAL A 24 1.83 2.29 2.81
CA VAL A 24 1.58 1.10 1.98
C VAL A 24 2.66 0.92 0.93
N ALA A 25 3.08 1.99 0.24
CA ALA A 25 4.11 1.92 -0.78
C ALA A 25 5.49 1.60 -0.18
N HIS A 26 5.82 2.19 0.96
CA HIS A 26 7.07 1.91 1.68
C HIS A 26 7.12 0.45 2.13
N PHE A 27 6.02 -0.05 2.71
CA PHE A 27 5.88 -1.43 3.14
C PHE A 27 5.96 -2.42 1.96
N ALA A 28 5.23 -2.15 0.88
CA ALA A 28 5.28 -2.96 -0.34
C ALA A 28 6.71 -3.08 -0.88
N ARG A 29 7.46 -1.97 -0.90
CA ARG A 29 8.83 -1.93 -1.39
C ARG A 29 9.81 -2.69 -0.49
N ASN A 30 9.67 -2.60 0.83
CA ASN A 30 10.53 -3.33 1.77
C ASN A 30 10.37 -4.85 1.71
N PHE A 31 9.15 -5.33 1.42
CA PHE A 31 8.84 -6.76 1.41
C PHE A 31 8.61 -7.34 0.00
N HIS A 32 8.90 -6.57 -1.05
CA HIS A 32 8.60 -6.93 -2.45
C HIS A 32 7.15 -7.40 -2.67
N LEU A 33 6.20 -6.80 -1.95
CA LEU A 33 4.78 -7.06 -2.10
C LEU A 33 4.13 -6.14 -3.12
N THR A 34 2.96 -6.53 -3.60
CA THR A 34 2.14 -5.60 -4.39
C THR A 34 1.43 -4.58 -3.48
N ILE A 35 1.21 -3.36 -3.98
CA ILE A 35 0.43 -2.31 -3.29
C ILE A 35 -0.92 -2.79 -2.74
N PRO A 36 -1.75 -3.58 -3.47
CA PRO A 36 -2.99 -4.10 -2.89
C PRO A 36 -2.78 -5.10 -1.74
N GLU A 37 -1.73 -5.94 -1.76
CA GLU A 37 -1.40 -6.86 -0.67
C GLU A 37 -0.92 -6.12 0.58
N ALA A 38 0.03 -5.20 0.41
CA ALA A 38 0.52 -4.34 1.49
C ALA A 38 -0.65 -3.58 2.16
N ARG A 39 -1.56 -3.02 1.35
CA ARG A 39 -2.76 -2.35 1.88
C ARG A 39 -3.68 -3.31 2.63
N MET A 40 -3.83 -4.54 2.17
CA MET A 40 -4.65 -5.53 2.85
C MET A 40 -4.04 -5.94 4.19
N LEU A 41 -2.71 -6.07 4.25
CA LEU A 41 -1.99 -6.37 5.48
C LEU A 41 -2.11 -5.23 6.49
N ILE A 42 -1.83 -3.99 6.08
CA ILE A 42 -1.97 -2.80 6.93
C ILE A 42 -3.42 -2.65 7.42
N ARG A 43 -4.41 -2.92 6.57
CA ARG A 43 -5.82 -2.88 6.99
C ARG A 43 -6.20 -4.00 7.95
N GLN A 44 -5.60 -5.18 7.83
CA GLN A 44 -5.91 -6.35 8.67
C GLN A 44 -5.19 -6.34 10.01
N HIS A 45 -3.99 -5.77 10.05
CA HIS A 45 -3.12 -5.80 11.24
C HIS A 45 -2.92 -4.42 11.87
N GLY A 46 -3.33 -3.34 11.20
CA GLY A 46 -3.15 -1.98 11.69
C GLY A 46 -1.68 -1.60 11.74
N ASP A 47 -1.29 -0.92 12.82
CA ASP A 47 0.08 -0.48 13.11
C ASP A 47 0.87 -1.52 13.92
N ASP A 48 0.69 -2.82 13.65
CA ASP A 48 1.45 -3.87 14.33
C ASP A 48 2.61 -4.32 13.43
N PRO A 49 3.78 -3.64 13.49
CA PRO A 49 4.88 -3.89 12.57
C PRO A 49 5.37 -5.34 12.66
N SER A 50 5.43 -5.93 13.85
CA SER A 50 5.90 -7.31 14.03
C SER A 50 5.00 -8.34 13.33
N ARG A 51 3.68 -8.13 13.32
CA ARG A 51 2.76 -9.00 12.57
C ARG A 51 2.83 -8.73 11.07
N LEU A 52 2.88 -7.47 10.68
CA LEU A 52 3.01 -7.06 9.29
C LEU A 52 4.26 -7.67 8.66
N GLU A 53 5.43 -7.53 9.27
CA GLU A 53 6.69 -8.10 8.79
C GLU A 53 6.61 -9.63 8.65
N ARG A 54 5.99 -10.32 9.61
CA ARG A 54 5.85 -11.79 9.57
C ARG A 54 4.99 -12.24 8.39
N GLU A 55 3.83 -11.62 8.19
CA GLU A 55 2.92 -11.97 7.10
C GLU A 55 3.47 -11.54 5.74
N ALA A 56 4.12 -10.37 5.68
CA ALA A 56 4.76 -9.89 4.47
C ALA A 56 5.93 -10.77 4.05
N ARG A 57 6.74 -11.24 5.01
CA ARG A 57 7.78 -12.23 4.76
C ARG A 57 7.18 -13.54 4.27
N LYS A 58 6.06 -13.99 4.83
CA LYS A 58 5.39 -15.22 4.37
C LYS A 58 4.91 -15.11 2.91
N LEU A 59 4.39 -13.95 2.52
CA LEU A 59 3.94 -13.67 1.16
C LEU A 59 5.11 -13.48 0.18
N GLY A 60 6.16 -12.75 0.57
CA GLY A 60 7.32 -12.47 -0.28
C GLY A 60 8.22 -13.69 -0.57
N TYR A 61 8.20 -14.71 0.30
CA TYR A 61 8.91 -15.98 0.07
C TYR A 61 8.14 -16.96 -0.85
N GLN A 62 6.87 -16.67 -1.16
CA GLN A 62 6.00 -17.57 -1.93
C GLN A 62 5.97 -17.24 -3.44
N GLN A 63 6.82 -16.31 -3.91
CA GLN A 63 6.95 -15.91 -5.31
C GLN A 63 8.17 -16.53 -5.99
#